data_AF-A0A067JXB9-F1
#
_entry.id   AF-A0A067JXB9-F1
#
_cell.length_a   1.000
_cell.length_b   1.000
_cell.length_c   1.000
_cell.angle_alpha   90.00
_cell.angle_beta   90.00
_cell.angle_gamma   90.00
#
_symmetry.space_group_name_H-M   'P 1'
#
loop_
_entity.id
_entity.type
_entity.pdbx_description
1 polymer ?
#
loop_
_entity_poly.entity_id
_entity_poly.type
_entity_poly.pdbx_seq_one_letter_code
_entity_poly.pdbx_strand_id
1 'polypeptide(L)'
;MVLPFPFVKRLAIVYQNLGNLSSHYYKVAGYSLVAPVAGFAAYDATNLTTLGDEKLKFNVMGGDIVVNFGNIGELKFGNEEEMKCVKFGDGGLVQFRNLMEGYRCLAQGDGHFSIAVPSKEDKEKKRKALWAIRFATGFVGLVLVIVILVTTYKLVRSKRVRQMEGESDNGVTIDVHWIGSSKMPSASMVRTQPVLEHDDVP
;
A
#
# COMPACT_ATOMS: atom_id res chain seq x y z
N MET A 1 -56.26 -16.71 52.03
CA MET A 1 -54.79 -16.73 52.01
C MET A 1 -54.35 -16.08 50.71
N VAL A 2 -53.79 -14.87 50.78
CA VAL A 2 -53.30 -14.17 49.59
C VAL A 2 -51.84 -14.55 49.43
N LEU A 3 -51.48 -15.21 48.32
CA LEU A 3 -50.08 -15.45 47.98
C LEU A 3 -49.52 -14.14 47.42
N PRO A 4 -48.57 -13.46 48.09
CA PRO A 4 -47.93 -12.29 47.51
C PRO A 4 -47.08 -12.77 46.32
N PHE A 5 -47.49 -12.42 45.11
CA PHE A 5 -46.67 -12.61 43.92
C PHE A 5 -45.59 -11.53 43.94
N PRO A 6 -44.31 -11.85 44.14
CA PRO A 6 -43.29 -10.81 44.23
C PRO A 6 -43.13 -10.19 42.83
N PHE A 7 -43.48 -8.91 42.69
CA PHE A 7 -43.32 -8.12 41.46
C PHE A 7 -41.85 -7.75 41.20
N VAL A 8 -40.97 -8.76 41.21
CA VAL A 8 -39.53 -8.57 40.99
C VAL A 8 -39.17 -9.01 39.58
N LYS A 9 -38.68 -8.06 38.79
CA LYS A 9 -37.98 -8.38 37.54
C LYS A 9 -36.58 -8.87 37.89
N ARG A 10 -36.21 -10.04 37.39
CA ARG A 10 -34.92 -10.66 37.62
C ARG A 10 -34.20 -10.81 36.30
N LEU A 11 -32.88 -10.66 36.34
CA LEU A 11 -32.01 -10.74 35.18
C LEU A 11 -30.81 -11.60 35.54
N ALA A 12 -30.41 -12.48 34.63
CA ALA A 12 -29.23 -13.31 34.78
C ALA A 12 -28.16 -12.87 33.79
N ILE A 13 -26.93 -12.68 34.26
CA ILE A 13 -25.77 -12.34 33.42
C ILE A 13 -24.89 -13.58 33.32
N VAL A 14 -24.68 -14.07 32.10
CA VAL A 14 -23.81 -15.21 31.82
C VAL A 14 -22.47 -14.69 31.34
N TYR A 15 -21.41 -15.00 32.08
CA TYR A 15 -20.03 -14.72 31.69
C TYR A 15 -19.45 -15.90 30.92
N GLN A 16 -18.70 -15.59 29.87
CA GLN A 16 -18.04 -16.57 29.01
C GLN A 16 -16.57 -16.20 28.84
N ASN A 17 -15.67 -17.18 28.97
CA ASN A 17 -14.24 -17.00 28.73
C ASN A 17 -13.72 -18.20 27.96
N LEU A 18 -13.21 -17.96 26.75
CA LEU A 18 -12.72 -19.03 25.88
C LEU A 18 -11.27 -19.42 26.14
N GLY A 19 -10.52 -18.64 26.93
CA GLY A 19 -9.13 -18.93 27.24
C GLY A 19 -8.29 -19.18 25.97
N ASN A 20 -7.58 -20.30 25.94
CA ASN A 20 -6.71 -20.69 24.82
C ASN A 20 -7.44 -21.07 23.54
N LEU A 21 -8.76 -21.32 23.60
CA LEU A 21 -9.57 -21.68 22.42
C LEU A 21 -10.00 -20.44 21.62
N SER A 22 -9.68 -19.24 22.10
CA SER A 22 -10.09 -17.98 21.50
C SER A 22 -9.68 -17.86 20.03
N SER A 23 -8.42 -18.15 19.71
CA SER A 23 -7.89 -18.08 18.33
C SER A 23 -8.41 -19.19 17.41
N HIS A 24 -8.93 -20.27 17.97
CA HIS A 24 -9.55 -21.35 17.20
C HIS A 24 -10.93 -20.93 16.69
N TYR A 25 -11.74 -20.30 17.54
CA TYR A 25 -13.13 -19.93 17.21
C TYR A 25 -13.28 -18.52 16.64
N TYR A 26 -12.39 -17.60 17.02
CA TYR A 26 -12.44 -16.20 16.60
C TYR A 26 -11.23 -15.86 15.75
N LYS A 27 -11.49 -15.40 14.53
CA LYS A 27 -10.48 -14.92 13.58
C LYS A 27 -10.76 -13.48 13.21
N VAL A 28 -9.71 -12.67 13.19
CA VAL A 28 -9.78 -11.26 12.82
C VAL A 28 -8.79 -11.04 11.68
N ALA A 29 -9.29 -10.75 10.48
CA ALA A 29 -8.43 -10.50 9.32
C ALA A 29 -7.51 -9.30 9.60
N GLY A 30 -6.21 -9.41 9.36
CA GLY A 30 -5.27 -8.34 9.68
C GLY A 30 -4.63 -8.42 11.07
N TYR A 31 -5.17 -9.23 11.98
CA TYR A 31 -4.86 -9.13 13.42
C TYR A 31 -4.70 -10.49 14.10
N SER A 32 -3.93 -10.53 15.17
CA SER A 32 -3.78 -11.67 16.07
C SER A 32 -4.30 -11.32 17.47
N LEU A 33 -5.10 -12.21 18.06
CA LEU A 33 -5.61 -12.04 19.42
C LEU A 33 -4.48 -12.26 20.43
N VAL A 34 -4.37 -11.35 21.40
CA VAL A 34 -3.35 -11.39 22.48
C VAL A 34 -3.96 -11.61 23.85
N ALA A 35 -5.28 -11.42 23.95
CA ALA A 35 -6.09 -11.75 25.13
C ALA A 35 -7.06 -12.89 24.79
N PRO A 36 -7.55 -13.64 25.79
CA PRO A 36 -8.67 -14.54 25.60
C PRO A 36 -9.93 -13.75 25.24
N VAL A 37 -10.81 -14.35 24.44
CA VAL A 37 -12.13 -13.81 24.15
C VAL A 37 -13.00 -13.99 25.39
N ALA A 38 -13.36 -12.88 26.00
CA ALA A 38 -14.27 -12.82 27.14
C ALA A 38 -15.56 -12.12 26.71
N GLY A 39 -16.70 -12.67 27.10
CA GLY A 39 -18.00 -12.12 26.74
C GLY A 39 -18.99 -12.22 27.88
N PHE A 40 -20.07 -11.48 27.75
CA PHE A 40 -21.21 -11.62 28.62
C PHE A 40 -22.50 -11.38 27.85
N ALA A 41 -23.57 -12.00 28.33
CA ALA A 41 -24.91 -11.86 27.82
C ALA A 41 -25.89 -11.80 28.99
N ALA A 42 -26.98 -11.05 28.85
CA ALA A 42 -28.07 -11.09 29.82
C ALA A 42 -29.29 -11.81 29.26
N TYR A 43 -30.05 -12.38 30.19
CA TYR A 43 -31.28 -13.09 29.92
C TYR A 43 -32.32 -12.74 30.97
N ASP A 44 -33.58 -12.83 30.57
CA ASP A 44 -34.70 -12.76 31.52
C ASP A 44 -34.59 -13.95 32.48
N ALA A 45 -34.71 -13.69 33.78
CA ALA A 45 -34.66 -14.71 34.82
C ALA A 45 -35.87 -14.62 35.77
N THR A 46 -37.01 -14.15 35.24
CA THR A 46 -38.31 -14.14 35.94
C THR A 46 -38.67 -15.52 36.49
N ASN A 47 -38.44 -16.58 35.70
CA ASN A 47 -38.50 -17.96 36.17
C ASN A 47 -37.16 -18.35 36.84
N LEU A 48 -37.22 -18.84 38.08
CA LEU A 48 -36.02 -19.14 38.88
C LEU A 48 -35.28 -20.41 38.45
N THR A 49 -35.98 -21.29 37.75
CA THR A 49 -35.50 -22.61 37.36
C THR A 49 -35.00 -22.65 35.92
N THR A 50 -35.34 -21.65 35.10
CA THR A 50 -35.05 -21.62 33.67
C THR A 50 -34.62 -20.23 33.25
N LEU A 51 -33.51 -20.16 32.52
CA LEU A 51 -33.14 -18.95 31.81
C LEU A 51 -34.17 -18.68 30.72
N GLY A 52 -34.57 -17.42 30.53
CA GLY A 52 -35.41 -17.04 29.41
C GLY A 52 -34.73 -17.36 28.07
N ASP A 53 -35.51 -17.76 27.09
CA ASP A 53 -35.02 -18.14 25.76
C ASP A 53 -34.45 -16.94 24.98
N GLU A 54 -34.92 -15.73 25.30
CA GLU A 54 -34.51 -14.51 24.61
C GLU A 54 -33.35 -13.80 25.33
N LYS A 55 -32.27 -13.57 24.58
CA LYS A 55 -31.14 -12.76 25.03
C LYS A 55 -31.55 -11.30 25.08
N LEU A 56 -31.36 -10.68 26.24
CA LEU A 56 -31.61 -9.26 26.46
C LEU A 56 -30.45 -8.42 25.92
N LYS A 57 -30.79 -7.33 25.22
CA LYS A 57 -29.80 -6.35 24.75
C LYS A 57 -29.56 -5.30 25.83
N PHE A 58 -28.30 -5.09 26.19
CA PHE A 58 -27.94 -3.98 27.06
C PHE A 58 -27.82 -2.69 26.25
N ASN A 59 -28.67 -1.71 26.58
CA ASN A 59 -28.45 -0.33 26.15
C ASN A 59 -27.90 0.48 27.32
N VAL A 60 -26.69 1.01 27.16
CA VAL A 60 -25.99 1.76 28.20
C VAL A 60 -26.39 3.23 28.06
N MET A 61 -27.16 3.77 29.01
CA MET A 61 -27.62 5.17 28.96
C MET A 61 -26.66 6.17 29.63
N GLY A 62 -25.72 5.68 30.46
CA GLY A 62 -24.83 6.52 31.28
C GLY A 62 -23.35 6.32 30.92
N GLY A 63 -22.70 5.33 31.54
CA GLY A 63 -21.27 5.06 31.37
C GLY A 63 -21.00 3.71 30.73
N ASP A 64 -20.01 3.65 29.83
CA ASP A 64 -19.60 2.45 29.09
C ASP A 64 -19.23 1.28 30.03
N ILE A 65 -19.48 0.06 29.57
CA ILE A 65 -19.07 -1.16 30.27
C ILE A 65 -17.56 -1.33 30.09
N VAL A 66 -16.84 -1.53 31.20
CA VAL A 66 -15.38 -1.69 31.18
C VAL A 66 -15.04 -3.17 31.26
N VAL A 67 -14.46 -3.71 30.18
CA VAL A 67 -13.90 -5.06 30.14
C VAL A 67 -12.40 -4.96 30.42
N ASN A 68 -11.97 -5.48 31.57
CA ASN A 68 -10.58 -5.46 31.99
C ASN A 68 -9.94 -6.83 31.79
N PHE A 69 -8.88 -6.91 30.99
CA PHE A 69 -8.15 -8.15 30.72
C PHE A 69 -6.95 -8.36 31.65
N GLY A 70 -6.66 -7.43 32.55
CA GLY A 70 -5.49 -7.47 33.43
C GLY A 70 -4.19 -7.27 32.68
N ASN A 71 -3.05 -7.47 33.34
CA ASN A 71 -1.75 -7.27 32.71
C ASN A 71 -1.44 -8.42 31.73
N ILE A 72 -1.65 -8.16 30.44
CA ILE A 72 -1.37 -9.12 29.36
C ILE A 72 0.11 -9.03 29.03
N GLY A 73 0.94 -9.76 29.79
CA GLY A 73 2.38 -9.97 29.55
C GLY A 73 3.04 -9.03 28.54
N GLU A 74 3.23 -7.77 28.94
CA GLU A 74 3.71 -6.63 28.14
C GLU A 74 4.86 -6.94 27.17
N LEU A 75 5.73 -7.85 27.60
CA LEU A 75 6.98 -8.16 26.92
C LEU A 75 6.81 -8.96 25.62
N LYS A 76 5.64 -9.56 25.36
CA LYS A 76 5.47 -10.50 24.24
C LYS A 76 4.81 -9.93 22.99
N PHE A 77 4.03 -8.86 23.11
CA PHE A 77 3.02 -8.53 22.09
C PHE A 77 3.12 -7.14 21.46
N GLY A 78 4.22 -6.42 21.66
CA GLY A 78 4.48 -5.10 21.05
C GLY A 78 3.94 -3.94 21.89
N ASN A 79 4.00 -2.73 21.35
CA ASN A 79 3.60 -1.52 22.07
C ASN A 79 2.07 -1.49 22.30
N GLU A 80 1.63 -0.98 23.47
CA GLU A 80 0.21 -0.83 23.82
C GLU A 80 -0.57 -0.01 22.78
N GLU A 81 0.09 0.96 22.12
CA GLU A 81 -0.50 1.80 21.08
C GLU A 81 -0.94 1.03 19.82
N GLU A 82 -0.30 -0.12 19.53
CA GLU A 82 -0.71 -0.97 18.41
C GLU A 82 -1.91 -1.87 18.78
N MET A 83 -2.20 -2.03 20.07
CA MET A 83 -3.27 -2.88 20.56
C MET A 83 -4.62 -2.22 20.34
N LYS A 84 -5.58 -3.00 19.84
CA LYS A 84 -6.96 -2.57 19.61
C LYS A 84 -7.90 -3.47 20.40
N CYS A 85 -8.88 -2.85 21.03
CA CYS A 85 -10.04 -3.56 21.54
C CYS A 85 -10.90 -4.03 20.38
N VAL A 86 -11.37 -5.27 20.47
CA VAL A 86 -12.17 -5.92 19.44
C VAL A 86 -13.47 -6.37 20.06
N LYS A 87 -14.60 -5.94 19.49
CA LYS A 87 -15.95 -6.45 19.81
C LYS A 87 -16.45 -7.30 18.65
N PHE A 88 -16.89 -8.51 18.95
CA PHE A 88 -17.55 -9.38 17.99
C PHE A 88 -19.06 -9.13 18.06
N GLY A 89 -19.64 -8.73 16.93
CA GLY A 89 -21.06 -8.51 16.75
C GLY A 89 -21.76 -9.68 16.06
N ASP A 90 -23.06 -9.54 15.90
CA ASP A 90 -23.89 -10.52 15.19
C ASP A 90 -23.45 -10.64 13.73
N GLY A 91 -23.59 -11.83 13.14
CA GLY A 91 -23.23 -12.09 11.74
C GLY A 91 -21.73 -12.06 11.43
N GLY A 92 -20.85 -12.13 12.44
CA GLY A 92 -19.39 -12.15 12.26
C GLY A 92 -18.76 -10.77 12.03
N LEU A 93 -19.52 -9.70 12.26
CA LEU A 93 -19.00 -8.33 12.24
C LEU A 93 -17.99 -8.11 13.37
N VAL A 94 -16.87 -7.48 13.04
CA VAL A 94 -15.80 -7.19 14.01
C VAL A 94 -15.61 -5.68 14.10
N GLN A 95 -15.76 -5.13 15.30
CA GLN A 95 -15.60 -3.70 15.56
C GLN A 95 -14.34 -3.44 16.37
N PHE A 96 -13.57 -2.44 15.94
CA PHE A 96 -12.34 -2.05 16.62
C PHE A 96 -12.55 -0.74 17.39
N ARG A 97 -11.99 -0.68 18.60
CA ARG A 97 -11.86 0.54 19.40
C ARG A 97 -10.46 0.68 19.95
N ASN A 98 -10.09 1.89 20.34
CA ASN A 98 -8.82 2.13 21.01
C ASN A 98 -8.83 1.48 22.39
N LEU A 99 -7.68 0.92 22.76
CA LEU A 99 -7.44 0.38 24.09
C LEU A 99 -7.32 1.54 25.09
N MET A 100 -7.94 1.41 26.26
CA MET A 100 -7.67 2.29 27.39
C MET A 100 -6.55 1.72 28.25
N GLU A 101 -5.85 2.63 28.93
CA GLU A 101 -4.73 2.33 29.82
C GLU A 101 -5.05 1.18 30.77
N GLY A 102 -4.10 0.25 30.87
CA GLY A 102 -4.22 -0.94 31.73
C GLY A 102 -5.07 -2.04 31.10
N TYR A 103 -5.00 -2.21 29.78
CA TYR A 103 -5.66 -3.29 29.03
C TYR A 103 -7.19 -3.32 29.19
N ARG A 104 -7.81 -2.13 29.18
CA ARG A 104 -9.25 -1.97 29.37
C ARG A 104 -9.95 -1.63 28.07
N CYS A 105 -11.07 -2.30 27.82
CA CYS A 105 -11.92 -2.07 26.66
C CYS A 105 -13.27 -1.48 27.07
N LEU A 106 -13.65 -0.38 26.42
CA LEU A 106 -14.97 0.21 26.56
C LEU A 106 -15.97 -0.48 25.62
N ALA A 107 -17.08 -0.92 26.20
CA ALA A 107 -18.13 -1.65 25.55
C ALA A 107 -19.48 -0.93 25.70
N GLN A 108 -20.14 -0.73 24.57
CA GLN A 108 -21.52 -0.27 24.50
C GLN A 108 -22.41 -1.50 24.33
N GLY A 109 -22.88 -2.04 25.44
CA GLY A 109 -23.74 -3.23 25.50
C GLY A 109 -22.98 -4.56 25.57
N ASP A 110 -23.74 -5.65 25.50
CA ASP A 110 -23.26 -7.03 25.57
C ASP A 110 -22.52 -7.50 24.32
N GLY A 111 -21.89 -8.67 24.41
CA GLY A 111 -21.15 -9.31 23.34
C GLY A 111 -19.88 -10.00 23.80
N HIS A 112 -19.03 -10.34 22.84
CA HIS A 112 -17.70 -10.91 23.07
C HIS A 112 -16.64 -9.89 22.74
N PHE A 113 -15.61 -9.85 23.57
CA PHE A 113 -14.56 -8.85 23.55
C PHE A 113 -13.19 -9.52 23.65
N SER A 114 -12.20 -8.91 23.02
CA SER A 114 -10.79 -9.32 23.11
C SER A 114 -9.88 -8.15 22.79
N ILE A 115 -8.59 -8.32 23.03
CA ILE A 115 -7.54 -7.41 22.54
C ILE A 115 -6.80 -8.10 21.39
N ALA A 116 -6.51 -7.33 20.35
CA ALA A 116 -5.82 -7.81 19.17
C ALA A 116 -4.72 -6.84 18.72
N VAL A 117 -3.67 -7.38 18.14
CA VAL A 117 -2.54 -6.63 17.55
C VAL A 117 -2.44 -6.90 16.05
N PRO A 118 -1.94 -5.95 15.25
CA PRO A 118 -1.76 -6.17 13.82
C PRO A 118 -0.81 -7.34 13.55
N SER A 119 -1.22 -8.28 12.69
CA SER A 119 -0.40 -9.42 12.32
C SER A 119 0.87 -8.98 11.56
N LYS A 120 2.01 -9.60 11.88
CA LYS A 120 3.28 -9.34 11.19
C LYS A 120 3.21 -9.68 9.70
N GLU A 121 2.44 -10.71 9.33
CA GLU A 121 2.29 -11.13 7.94
C GLU A 121 1.64 -10.05 7.07
N ASP A 122 0.63 -9.36 7.58
CA ASP A 122 -0.04 -8.30 6.84
C ASP A 122 0.80 -7.02 6.75
N LYS A 123 1.60 -6.73 7.80
CA LYS A 123 2.62 -5.67 7.71
C LYS A 123 3.63 -5.97 6.59
N GLU A 124 4.08 -7.22 6.48
CA GLU A 124 5.04 -7.61 5.45
C GLU A 124 4.44 -7.56 4.03
N LYS A 125 3.22 -8.06 3.84
CA LYS A 125 2.50 -7.98 2.55
C LYS A 125 2.33 -6.54 2.09
N LYS A 126 1.86 -5.65 2.98
CA LYS A 126 1.73 -4.21 2.67
C LYS A 126 3.07 -3.59 2.29
N ARG A 127 4.15 -3.92 3.01
CA ARG A 127 5.50 -3.43 2.71
C ARG A 127 5.99 -3.90 1.34
N LYS A 128 5.78 -5.17 0.99
CA LYS A 128 6.13 -5.72 -0.33
C LYS A 128 5.34 -5.02 -1.45
N ALA A 129 4.05 -4.79 -1.25
CA ALA A 129 3.22 -4.06 -2.21
C ALA A 129 3.70 -2.61 -2.41
N LEU A 130 4.00 -1.89 -1.32
CA LEU A 130 4.57 -0.54 -1.38
C LEU A 130 5.92 -0.49 -2.09
N TRP A 131 6.78 -1.49 -1.86
CA TRP A 131 8.04 -1.62 -2.57
C TRP A 131 7.80 -1.81 -4.06
N ALA A 132 6.93 -2.74 -4.46
CA ALA A 132 6.60 -2.97 -5.87
C ALA A 132 6.09 -1.71 -6.59
N ILE A 133 5.22 -0.92 -5.94
CA ILE A 133 4.73 0.36 -6.48
C ILE A 133 5.88 1.36 -6.68
N ARG A 134 6.80 1.45 -5.71
CA ARG A 134 7.99 2.30 -5.84
C ARG A 134 8.89 1.90 -7.02
N PHE A 135 9.08 0.60 -7.26
CA PHE A 135 9.83 0.12 -8.42
C PHE A 135 9.15 0.46 -9.74
N ALA A 136 7.82 0.31 -9.81
CA ALA A 136 7.05 0.62 -11.02
C ALA A 136 7.16 2.11 -11.40
N THR A 137 6.97 3.02 -10.44
CA THR A 137 7.07 4.47 -10.68
C THR A 137 8.50 4.91 -11.04
N GLY A 138 9.51 4.31 -10.41
CA GLY A 138 10.92 4.59 -10.71
C GLY A 138 11.32 4.18 -12.13
N PHE A 139 10.81 3.05 -12.62
CA PHE A 139 11.10 2.58 -13.98
C PHE A 139 10.55 3.51 -15.06
N VAL A 140 9.33 4.04 -14.87
CA VAL A 140 8.72 4.99 -15.81
C VAL A 140 9.56 6.28 -15.90
N GLY A 141 10.02 6.80 -14.76
CA GLY A 141 10.89 7.96 -14.73
C GLY A 141 12.23 7.73 -15.45
N LEU A 142 12.86 6.56 -15.25
CA LEU A 142 14.13 6.22 -15.88
C LEU A 142 14.01 6.16 -17.42
N VAL A 143 12.95 5.54 -17.92
CA VAL A 143 12.68 5.46 -19.37
C VAL A 143 12.51 6.83 -19.98
N LEU A 144 11.78 7.74 -19.32
CA LEU A 144 11.61 9.13 -19.78
C LEU A 144 12.95 9.88 -19.89
N VAL A 145 13.84 9.72 -18.90
CA VAL A 145 15.17 10.37 -18.92
C VAL A 145 16.02 9.85 -20.08
N ILE A 146 15.99 8.54 -20.35
CA ILE A 146 16.73 7.95 -21.47
C ILE A 146 16.21 8.50 -22.81
N VAL A 147 14.89 8.62 -22.98
CA VAL A 147 14.30 9.19 -24.21
C VAL A 147 14.72 10.66 -24.40
N ILE A 148 14.74 11.45 -23.33
CA ILE A 148 15.17 12.86 -23.37
C ILE A 148 16.67 12.96 -23.75
N LEU A 149 17.52 12.09 -23.19
CA LEU A 149 18.95 12.07 -23.53
C LEU A 149 19.19 11.70 -25.00
N VAL A 150 18.49 10.68 -25.50
CA VAL A 150 18.63 10.25 -26.90
C VAL A 150 18.13 11.32 -27.88
N THR A 151 17.00 11.96 -27.57
CA THR A 151 16.43 13.02 -28.42
C THR A 151 17.32 14.25 -28.46
N THR A 152 17.83 14.72 -27.32
CA THR A 152 18.76 15.86 -27.28
C THR A 152 20.06 15.54 -28.03
N TYR A 153 20.63 14.33 -27.84
CA TYR A 153 21.81 13.88 -28.57
C TYR A 153 21.59 13.86 -30.10
N LYS A 154 20.46 13.31 -30.56
CA LYS A 154 20.11 13.27 -31.99
C LYS A 154 19.94 14.67 -32.57
N LEU A 155 19.31 15.60 -31.84
CA LEU A 155 19.13 16.99 -32.27
C LEU A 155 20.48 17.72 -32.41
N VAL A 156 21.38 17.56 -31.43
CA VAL A 156 22.73 18.16 -31.49
C VAL A 156 23.51 17.59 -32.67
N ARG A 157 23.50 16.27 -32.84
CA ARG A 157 24.19 15.62 -33.96
C ARG A 157 23.64 16.08 -35.31
N SER A 158 22.32 16.16 -35.47
CA SER A 158 21.69 16.64 -36.69
C SER A 158 22.04 18.11 -36.99
N LYS A 159 22.05 18.97 -35.97
CA LYS A 159 22.52 20.36 -36.12
C LYS A 159 23.98 20.42 -36.56
N ARG A 160 24.84 19.59 -35.98
CA ARG A 160 26.27 19.55 -36.31
C ARG A 160 26.51 19.10 -37.76
N VAL A 161 25.75 18.11 -38.24
CA VAL A 161 25.80 17.67 -39.65
C VAL A 161 25.31 18.77 -40.59
N ARG A 162 24.21 19.47 -40.26
CA ARG A 162 23.73 20.60 -41.08
C ARG A 162 24.73 21.76 -41.18
N GLN A 163 25.47 22.03 -40.10
CA GLN A 163 26.55 23.02 -40.13
C GLN A 163 27.69 22.58 -41.07
N MET A 164 28.05 21.29 -41.05
CA MET A 164 29.06 20.74 -41.95
C MET A 164 28.61 20.73 -43.42
N GLU A 165 27.32 20.50 -43.70
CA GLU A 165 26.77 20.55 -45.06
C GLU A 165 26.79 21.99 -45.62
N GLY A 166 26.49 23.01 -44.81
CA GLY A 166 26.50 24.41 -45.23
C GLY A 166 27.89 24.99 -45.52
N GLU A 167 28.93 24.49 -44.85
CA GLU A 167 30.32 24.88 -45.13
C GLU A 167 30.88 24.16 -46.38
N SER A 168 30.40 22.94 -46.66
CA SER A 168 30.81 22.18 -47.84
C SER A 168 30.25 22.77 -49.15
N ASP A 169 29.05 23.35 -49.14
CA ASP A 169 28.46 23.97 -50.34
C ASP A 169 29.18 25.28 -50.75
N ASN A 170 29.96 25.89 -49.86
CA ASN A 170 30.83 27.04 -50.17
C ASN A 170 32.22 26.61 -50.67
N GLY A 171 32.56 25.32 -50.56
CA GLY A 171 33.80 24.74 -51.03
C GLY A 171 33.64 24.12 -52.41
N VAL A 172 33.94 24.89 -53.45
CA VAL A 172 33.94 24.51 -54.87
C VAL A 172 32.55 24.43 -55.51
N THR A 173 32.01 25.61 -55.85
CA THR A 173 30.98 25.77 -56.89
C THR A 173 31.55 25.32 -58.23
N ILE A 174 31.47 24.02 -58.54
CA ILE A 174 31.67 23.55 -59.91
C ILE A 174 30.48 24.08 -60.72
N ASP A 175 30.78 24.93 -61.69
CA ASP A 175 29.79 25.54 -62.57
C ASP A 175 28.97 24.43 -63.25
N VAL A 176 27.65 24.49 -63.07
CA VAL A 176 26.71 23.47 -63.54
C VAL A 176 26.02 24.00 -64.78
N HIS A 177 26.29 23.37 -65.92
CA HIS A 177 25.66 23.73 -67.18
C HIS A 177 24.55 22.74 -67.54
N TRP A 178 23.44 23.29 -68.05
CA TRP A 178 22.30 22.51 -68.53
C TRP A 178 22.54 22.09 -69.97
N ILE A 179 22.50 20.78 -70.23
CA ILE A 179 22.52 20.23 -71.58
C ILE A 179 21.23 19.42 -71.74
N GLY A 180 20.23 20.01 -72.39
CA GLY A 180 18.90 19.42 -72.51
C GLY A 180 18.17 19.31 -71.16
N SER A 181 17.60 18.15 -70.85
CA SER A 181 16.82 17.90 -69.62
C SER A 181 17.63 17.34 -68.44
N SER A 182 18.96 17.27 -68.56
CA SER A 182 19.84 16.72 -67.52
C SER A 182 20.86 17.75 -67.05
N LYS A 183 21.10 17.81 -65.73
CA LYS A 183 22.06 18.71 -65.09
C LYS A 183 23.35 17.95 -64.81
N MET A 184 24.48 18.40 -65.38
CA MET A 184 25.78 17.77 -65.19
C MET A 184 26.84 18.76 -64.68
N PRO A 185 27.74 18.33 -63.78
CA PRO A 185 28.85 19.16 -63.29
C PRO A 185 29.97 19.24 -64.34
N SER A 186 30.50 20.45 -64.61
CA SER A 186 31.57 20.67 -65.58
C SER A 186 32.87 21.04 -64.87
N ALA A 187 33.83 20.11 -64.80
CA ALA A 187 35.16 20.38 -64.25
C ALA A 187 36.04 21.08 -65.30
N SER A 188 36.58 22.26 -64.98
CA SER A 188 37.63 22.90 -65.77
C SER A 188 38.90 22.05 -65.70
N MET A 189 39.24 21.38 -66.79
CA MET A 189 40.42 20.52 -66.91
C MET A 189 41.68 21.39 -66.95
N VAL A 190 42.38 21.52 -65.82
CA VAL A 190 43.70 22.16 -65.77
C VAL A 190 44.75 21.14 -66.24
N ARG A 191 45.32 21.36 -67.43
CA ARG A 191 46.51 20.64 -67.90
C ARG A 191 47.74 21.21 -67.22
N THR A 192 48.41 20.44 -66.38
CA THR A 192 49.80 20.72 -65.99
C THR A 192 50.73 20.27 -67.12
N GLN A 193 51.66 21.13 -67.54
CA GLN A 193 52.72 20.74 -68.47
C GLN A 193 53.84 20.02 -67.70
N PRO A 194 54.36 18.89 -68.20
CA PRO A 194 55.53 18.25 -67.60
C PRO A 194 56.80 19.07 -67.89
N VAL A 195 57.58 19.35 -66.85
CA VAL A 195 58.94 19.88 -66.94
C VAL A 195 59.90 18.70 -67.18
N LEU A 196 60.70 18.77 -68.24
CA LEU A 196 61.79 17.85 -68.56
C LEU A 196 63.03 18.23 -67.75
N GLU A 197 63.57 17.29 -66.97
CA GLU A 197 64.89 17.41 -66.35
C GLU A 197 65.99 17.05 -67.38
N HIS A 198 67.03 17.87 -67.47
CA HIS A 198 68.22 17.62 -68.30
C HIS A 198 69.36 17.26 -67.35
N ASP A 199 69.84 16.02 -67.44
CA ASP A 199 71.12 15.59 -66.89
C ASP A 199 72.18 15.75 -67.99
N ASP A 200 73.16 16.63 -67.79
CA ASP A 200 74.44 16.59 -68.49
C ASP A 200 75.57 17.05 -67.54
N VAL A 201 76.50 16.12 -67.30
CA VAL A 201 77.80 16.27 -66.64
C VAL A 201 78.78 15.41 -67.44
N PRO A 202 80.06 15.79 -67.61
CA PRO A 202 80.65 17.07 -67.96
C PRO A 202 81.16 17.12 -69.43
#